data_AF-A0A7S1V432-F1
#
_entry.id   AF-A0A7S1V432-F1
#
_cell.length_a   1.000
_cell.length_b   1.000
_cell.length_c   1.000
_cell.angle_alpha   90.00
_cell.angle_beta   90.00
_cell.angle_gamma   90.00
#
_symmetry.space_group_name_H-M   'P 1'
#
loop_
_entity.id
_entity.type
_entity.pdbx_description
1 polymer ?
#
loop_
_entity_poly.entity_id
_entity_poly.type
_entity_poly.pdbx_seq_one_letter_code
_entity_poly.pdbx_strand_id
1 'polypeptide(L)'
;GTVTPFMPISILLTSRKAQSSVRLQYKQFLANQDCQEVTWDQVVDFWTDGGRRPQRIFDMMQPQLKPMQDDVLETIDLVRDAISQLVPLVAGDEGAFPTLHPDCRANLNRTINLAPEEAIFLAYLASLEPQRRREIVLSDKVNATSLTRQQILTEAELVQFAIAESEELSDNE
;
A
#
# COMPACT_ATOMS: atom_id res chain seq x y z
N GLY A 1 -4.10 -2.66 -35.13
CA GLY A 1 -3.23 -3.28 -34.11
C GLY A 1 -4.01 -3.31 -32.82
N THR A 2 -4.23 -4.49 -32.27
CA THR A 2 -4.85 -4.64 -30.94
C THR A 2 -3.87 -4.13 -29.90
N VAL A 3 -4.20 -3.00 -29.29
CA VAL A 3 -3.49 -2.47 -28.12
C VAL A 3 -3.72 -3.50 -27.00
N THR A 4 -2.71 -4.29 -26.69
CA THR A 4 -2.73 -5.11 -25.49
C THR A 4 -2.94 -4.16 -24.31
N PRO A 5 -3.99 -4.33 -23.48
CA PRO A 5 -4.12 -3.54 -22.28
C PRO A 5 -2.86 -3.80 -21.46
N PHE A 6 -2.05 -2.77 -21.28
CA PHE A 6 -0.88 -2.80 -20.41
C PHE A 6 -1.45 -2.99 -19.01
N MET A 7 -1.55 -4.24 -18.56
CA MET A 7 -1.99 -4.52 -17.20
C MET A 7 -0.99 -3.81 -16.30
N PRO A 8 -1.44 -2.96 -15.36
CA PRO A 8 -0.54 -2.38 -14.39
C PRO A 8 0.13 -3.53 -13.64
N ILE A 9 1.43 -3.72 -13.83
CA ILE A 9 2.19 -4.75 -13.13
C ILE A 9 2.51 -4.15 -11.76
N SER A 10 1.96 -4.76 -10.70
CA SER A 10 2.46 -4.50 -9.36
C SER A 10 3.92 -4.93 -9.27
N ILE A 11 4.77 -4.00 -8.86
CA ILE A 11 6.17 -4.24 -8.58
C ILE A 11 6.42 -4.36 -7.08
N LEU A 12 5.59 -3.78 -6.21
CA LEU A 12 5.80 -3.84 -4.76
C LEU A 12 5.05 -4.99 -4.09
N LEU A 13 3.80 -5.24 -4.51
CA LEU A 13 2.84 -6.01 -3.74
C LEU A 13 2.20 -7.15 -4.53
N THR A 14 2.28 -8.37 -4.00
CA THR A 14 1.39 -9.45 -4.41
C THR A 14 0.14 -9.49 -3.53
N SER A 15 -1.00 -9.63 -4.18
CA SER A 15 -2.23 -9.99 -3.50
C SER A 15 -2.17 -11.47 -3.09
N ARG A 16 -2.32 -11.78 -1.80
CA ARG A 16 -2.77 -13.13 -1.38
C ARG A 16 -4.22 -13.33 -1.89
N LYS A 17 -4.61 -14.60 -2.07
CA LYS A 17 -5.92 -15.05 -2.58
C LYS A 17 -7.11 -14.17 -2.13
N ALA A 18 -8.15 -14.12 -2.95
CA ALA A 18 -9.36 -13.29 -2.83
C ALA A 18 -10.11 -13.31 -1.48
N GLN A 19 -9.78 -14.24 -0.57
CA GLN A 19 -10.50 -14.47 0.69
C GLN A 19 -9.58 -14.22 1.89
N SER A 20 -9.25 -12.96 2.17
CA SER A 20 -8.55 -12.58 3.40
C SER A 20 -9.50 -11.89 4.34
N SER A 21 -9.77 -12.49 5.50
CA SER A 21 -10.67 -11.92 6.53
C SER A 21 -10.24 -10.52 6.96
N VAL A 22 -8.94 -10.21 6.90
CA VAL A 22 -8.43 -8.87 7.20
C VAL A 22 -8.86 -7.82 6.16
N ARG A 23 -9.02 -8.21 4.88
CA ARG A 23 -9.51 -7.29 3.84
C ARG A 23 -10.98 -6.98 4.05
N LEU A 24 -11.77 -7.99 4.43
CA LEU A 24 -13.18 -7.79 4.75
C LEU A 24 -13.33 -6.85 5.95
N GLN A 25 -12.54 -7.07 7.01
CA GLN A 25 -12.51 -6.16 8.17
C GLN A 25 -12.15 -4.73 7.77
N TYR A 26 -11.17 -4.55 6.88
CA TYR A 26 -10.78 -3.22 6.42
C TYR A 26 -11.84 -2.57 5.54
N LYS A 27 -12.46 -3.33 4.62
CA LYS A 27 -13.59 -2.89 3.80
C LYS A 27 -14.76 -2.42 4.67
N GLN A 28 -15.10 -3.18 5.71
CA GLN A 28 -16.13 -2.80 6.69
C GLN A 28 -15.74 -1.56 7.47
N PHE A 29 -14.47 -1.46 7.91
CA PHE A 29 -13.95 -0.26 8.56
C PHE A 29 -14.10 0.99 7.69
N LEU A 30 -13.81 0.91 6.39
CA LEU A 30 -13.99 2.01 5.43
C LEU A 30 -15.47 2.34 5.21
N ALA A 31 -16.33 1.33 5.11
CA ALA A 31 -17.77 1.52 4.96
C ALA A 31 -18.41 2.23 6.17
N ASN A 32 -17.85 2.05 7.37
CA ASN A 32 -18.35 2.64 8.60
C ASN A 32 -17.88 4.08 8.84
N GLN A 33 -17.14 4.71 7.92
CA GLN A 33 -16.65 6.09 8.11
C GLN A 33 -17.71 7.19 7.85
N ASP A 34 -19.00 6.86 7.68
CA ASP A 34 -20.12 7.81 7.57
C ASP A 34 -19.84 9.06 6.70
N CYS A 35 -19.25 8.86 5.52
CA CYS A 35 -18.86 9.90 4.56
C CYS A 35 -17.76 10.88 5.03
N GLN A 36 -17.09 10.61 6.15
CA GLN A 36 -15.86 11.32 6.52
C GLN A 36 -14.68 10.77 5.71
N GLU A 37 -13.81 11.68 5.27
CA GLU A 37 -12.56 11.31 4.63
C GLU A 37 -11.69 10.56 5.64
N VAL A 38 -11.24 9.37 5.25
CA VAL A 38 -10.38 8.54 6.10
C VAL A 38 -9.02 9.21 6.27
N THR A 39 -8.58 9.34 7.52
CA THR A 39 -7.31 9.99 7.87
C THR A 39 -6.16 8.99 7.96
N TRP A 40 -4.93 9.49 7.82
CA TRP A 40 -3.72 8.69 7.99
C TRP A 40 -3.69 7.93 9.33
N ASP A 41 -3.97 8.63 10.43
CA ASP A 41 -3.92 8.05 11.78
C ASP A 41 -4.93 6.91 11.97
N GLN A 42 -6.13 7.04 11.40
CA GLN A 42 -7.13 5.97 11.44
C GLN A 42 -6.66 4.71 10.68
N VAL A 43 -6.00 4.89 9.54
CA VAL A 43 -5.45 3.77 8.75
C VAL A 43 -4.25 3.13 9.49
N VAL A 44 -3.37 3.93 10.06
CA VAL A 44 -2.26 3.45 10.88
C VAL A 44 -2.78 2.67 12.08
N ASP A 45 -3.74 3.22 12.83
CA ASP A 45 -4.31 2.56 14.00
C ASP A 45 -4.96 1.22 13.63
N PHE A 46 -5.75 1.19 12.55
CA PHE A 46 -6.33 -0.06 12.05
C PHE A 46 -5.27 -1.11 11.75
N TRP A 47 -4.25 -0.76 10.96
CA TRP A 47 -3.25 -1.75 10.51
C TRP A 47 -2.24 -2.11 11.57
N THR A 48 -2.02 -1.25 12.56
CA THR A 48 -1.04 -1.49 13.61
C THR A 48 -1.67 -1.97 14.91
N ASP A 49 -3.00 -2.00 15.07
CA ASP A 49 -3.66 -2.29 16.34
C ASP A 49 -3.11 -1.36 17.45
N GLY A 50 -3.14 -0.04 17.18
CA GLY A 50 -2.53 0.98 18.05
C GLY A 50 -1.02 0.82 18.26
N GLY A 51 -0.29 0.46 17.19
CA GLY A 51 1.17 0.28 17.20
C GLY A 51 1.66 -1.11 17.65
N ARG A 52 0.77 -2.03 18.04
CA ARG A 52 1.13 -3.34 18.60
C ARG A 52 1.52 -4.38 17.56
N ARG A 53 0.95 -4.30 16.35
CA ARG A 53 1.04 -5.30 15.27
C ARG A 53 1.23 -4.67 13.89
N PRO A 54 2.30 -3.90 13.68
CA PRO A 54 2.55 -3.22 12.40
C PRO A 54 2.67 -4.17 11.20
N GLN A 55 3.08 -5.42 11.43
CA GLN A 55 3.19 -6.45 10.40
C GLN A 55 1.83 -6.99 9.91
N ARG A 56 0.71 -6.66 10.57
CA ARG A 56 -0.64 -7.12 10.19
C ARG A 56 -1.04 -6.68 8.78
N ILE A 57 -0.49 -5.57 8.28
CA ILE A 57 -0.68 -5.15 6.88
C ILE A 57 -0.26 -6.25 5.89
N PHE A 58 0.72 -7.08 6.24
CA PHE A 58 1.18 -8.16 5.38
C PHE A 58 0.27 -9.40 5.35
N ASP A 59 -0.73 -9.45 6.22
CA ASP A 59 -1.83 -10.41 6.13
C ASP A 59 -2.79 -10.04 4.99
N MET A 60 -2.83 -8.76 4.60
CA MET A 60 -3.58 -8.27 3.44
C MET A 60 -2.80 -8.45 2.14
N MET A 61 -1.51 -8.10 2.14
CA MET A 61 -0.68 -8.02 0.94
C MET A 61 0.70 -8.60 1.22
N GLN A 62 1.28 -9.37 0.32
CA GLN A 62 2.66 -9.82 0.51
C GLN A 62 3.60 -8.99 -0.35
N PRO A 63 4.77 -8.57 0.17
CA PRO A 63 5.85 -8.06 -0.66
C PRO A 63 6.15 -9.04 -1.79
N GLN A 64 6.41 -8.53 -2.99
CA GLN A 64 6.75 -9.38 -4.13
C GLN A 64 8.06 -10.14 -3.87
N LEU A 65 7.96 -11.48 -3.82
CA LEU A 65 9.09 -12.39 -3.53
C LEU A 65 9.76 -12.98 -4.78
N LYS A 66 9.31 -12.63 -5.98
CA LYS A 66 9.91 -13.15 -7.21
C LYS A 66 11.22 -12.41 -7.50
N PRO A 67 12.29 -13.13 -7.91
CA PRO A 67 13.50 -12.49 -8.42
C PRO A 67 13.13 -11.52 -9.53
N MET A 68 13.61 -10.29 -9.42
CA MET A 68 13.39 -9.24 -10.40
C MET A 68 14.64 -8.98 -11.23
N GLN A 69 14.44 -8.40 -12.41
CA GLN A 69 15.53 -7.85 -13.21
C GLN A 69 16.05 -6.55 -12.56
N ASP A 70 17.31 -6.20 -12.80
CA ASP A 70 18.00 -5.09 -12.13
C ASP A 70 17.33 -3.72 -12.40
N ASP A 71 16.77 -3.53 -13.60
CA ASP A 71 16.01 -2.34 -14.00
C ASP A 71 14.72 -2.15 -13.17
N VAL A 72 14.08 -3.26 -12.80
CA VAL A 72 12.90 -3.23 -11.94
C VAL A 72 13.29 -2.93 -10.49
N LEU A 73 14.46 -3.40 -10.03
CA LEU A 73 14.98 -3.07 -8.69
C LEU A 73 15.26 -1.58 -8.55
N GLU A 74 15.87 -0.95 -9.55
CA GLU A 74 16.06 0.51 -9.58
C GLU A 74 14.73 1.25 -9.51
N THR A 75 13.72 0.78 -10.25
CA THR A 75 12.38 1.36 -10.20
C THR A 75 11.75 1.21 -8.81
N ILE A 76 11.93 0.06 -8.15
CA ILE A 76 11.44 -0.16 -6.79
C ILE A 76 12.08 0.82 -5.81
N ASP A 77 13.40 0.99 -5.86
CA ASP A 77 14.10 1.90 -4.95
C ASP A 77 13.63 3.35 -5.15
N LEU A 78 13.42 3.79 -6.41
CA LEU A 78 12.85 5.10 -6.70
C LEU A 78 11.42 5.27 -6.16
N VAL A 79 10.58 4.22 -6.26
CA VAL A 79 9.21 4.24 -5.73
C VAL A 79 9.21 4.31 -4.22
N ARG A 80 10.07 3.53 -3.56
CA ARG A 80 10.22 3.52 -2.11
C ARG A 80 10.74 4.84 -1.57
N ASP A 81 11.75 5.41 -2.21
CA ASP A 81 12.26 6.74 -1.88
C ASP A 81 11.16 7.79 -1.99
N ALA A 82 10.38 7.77 -3.08
CA ALA A 82 9.23 8.66 -3.25
C ALA A 82 8.15 8.46 -2.18
N ILE A 83 7.84 7.22 -1.79
CA ILE A 83 6.91 6.93 -0.68
C ILE A 83 7.44 7.51 0.63
N SER A 84 8.74 7.35 0.92
CA SER A 84 9.34 7.88 2.15
C SER A 84 9.29 9.40 2.23
N GLN A 85 9.30 10.10 1.10
CA GLN A 85 9.09 11.55 1.03
C GLN A 85 7.61 11.95 1.13
N LEU A 86 6.69 11.09 0.67
CA LEU A 86 5.24 11.35 0.72
C LEU A 86 4.63 11.12 2.10
N VAL A 87 5.11 10.15 2.87
CA VAL A 87 4.55 9.82 4.19
C VAL A 87 4.55 11.03 5.14
N PRO A 88 5.65 11.80 5.28
CA PRO A 88 5.65 13.01 6.12
C PRO A 88 4.61 14.06 5.72
N LEU A 89 4.22 14.11 4.44
CA LEU A 89 3.22 15.09 3.97
C LEU A 89 1.80 14.79 4.49
N VAL A 90 1.54 13.54 4.86
CA VAL A 90 0.22 13.10 5.35
C VAL A 90 0.22 12.81 6.85
N ALA A 91 1.36 12.38 7.39
CA ALA A 91 1.54 12.12 8.81
C ALA A 91 1.75 13.41 9.63
N GLY A 92 2.26 14.49 9.00
CA GLY A 92 2.68 15.68 9.70
C GLY A 92 3.93 15.46 10.58
N ASP A 93 4.38 16.51 11.27
CA ASP A 93 5.59 16.47 12.09
C ASP A 93 5.47 15.59 13.35
N GLU A 94 4.24 15.28 13.78
CA GLU A 94 3.96 14.47 14.99
C GLU A 94 3.54 13.02 14.69
N GLY A 95 3.23 12.68 13.43
CA GLY A 95 2.75 11.35 13.02
C GLY A 95 3.87 10.31 12.87
N ALA A 96 4.81 10.27 13.81
CA ALA A 96 5.90 9.30 13.80
C ALA A 96 5.31 7.88 13.80
N PHE A 97 5.57 7.13 12.73
CA PHE A 97 5.24 5.71 12.66
C PHE A 97 5.89 5.02 13.88
N PRO A 98 5.18 4.12 14.60
CA PRO A 98 5.74 3.49 15.78
C PRO A 98 7.10 2.88 15.43
N THR A 99 8.18 3.33 16.09
CA THR A 99 9.55 2.93 15.77
C THR A 99 9.64 1.41 15.71
N LEU A 100 9.71 0.87 14.48
CA LEU A 100 9.70 -0.57 14.27
C LEU A 100 11.06 -1.12 14.63
N HIS A 101 11.09 -2.08 15.55
CA HIS A 101 12.26 -2.91 15.74
C HIS A 101 12.56 -3.61 14.39
N PRO A 102 13.80 -3.57 13.89
CA PRO A 102 14.15 -4.22 12.64
C PRO A 102 14.18 -5.73 12.85
N ASP A 103 13.03 -6.37 12.91
CA ASP A 103 12.94 -7.82 12.66
C ASP A 103 13.08 -8.01 11.15
N CYS A 104 14.32 -7.84 10.71
CA CYS A 104 14.78 -8.16 9.38
C CYS A 104 14.48 -9.63 9.11
N ARG A 105 13.48 -9.92 8.27
CA ARG A 105 13.56 -11.13 7.44
C ARG A 105 14.76 -10.94 6.52
N ALA A 106 15.92 -11.45 6.95
CA ALA A 106 17.11 -11.51 6.13
C ALA A 106 16.82 -12.36 4.90
N ASN A 107 16.52 -11.72 3.78
CA ASN A 107 16.33 -12.41 2.51
C ASN A 107 17.44 -11.97 1.55
N LEU A 108 18.08 -12.98 0.98
CA LEU A 108 19.19 -12.89 0.03
C LEU A 108 18.79 -12.09 -1.23
N ASN A 109 19.12 -10.78 -1.28
CA ASN A 109 19.22 -9.86 -2.44
C ASN A 109 18.22 -9.98 -3.63
N ARG A 110 17.10 -10.70 -3.49
CA ARG A 110 16.19 -11.06 -4.61
C ARG A 110 14.71 -11.01 -4.22
N THR A 111 14.39 -10.47 -3.05
CA THR A 111 13.02 -10.22 -2.58
C THR A 111 12.92 -8.80 -2.06
N ILE A 112 11.80 -8.13 -2.31
CA ILE A 112 11.61 -6.75 -1.86
C ILE A 112 11.43 -6.73 -0.34
N ASN A 113 12.29 -5.98 0.35
CA ASN A 113 12.14 -5.70 1.78
C ASN A 113 11.27 -4.46 1.97
N LEU A 114 9.97 -4.59 1.73
CA LEU A 114 9.00 -3.50 1.91
C LEU A 114 8.74 -3.31 3.41
N ALA A 115 8.87 -2.08 3.91
CA ALA A 115 8.55 -1.72 5.27
C ALA A 115 7.03 -1.68 5.48
N PRO A 116 6.53 -1.98 6.70
CA PRO A 116 5.10 -1.89 6.99
C PRO A 116 4.51 -0.51 6.73
N GLU A 117 5.26 0.55 7.03
CA GLU A 117 4.86 1.95 6.77
C GLU A 117 4.60 2.21 5.28
N GLU A 118 5.47 1.70 4.40
CA GLU A 118 5.30 1.82 2.94
C GLU A 118 4.02 1.09 2.47
N ALA A 119 3.76 -0.10 3.00
CA ALA A 119 2.56 -0.86 2.69
C ALA A 119 1.28 -0.19 3.23
N ILE A 120 1.35 0.40 4.43
CA ILE A 120 0.24 1.11 5.07
C ILE A 120 -0.04 2.43 4.34
N PHE A 121 0.99 3.12 3.84
CA PHE A 121 0.83 4.29 2.97
C PHE A 121 0.07 3.96 1.69
N LEU A 122 0.41 2.83 1.04
CA LEU A 122 -0.33 2.39 -0.14
C LEU A 122 -1.80 2.03 0.20
N ALA A 123 -2.04 1.41 1.35
CA ALA A 123 -3.39 1.14 1.84
C ALA A 123 -4.17 2.43 2.14
N TYR A 124 -3.52 3.44 2.73
CA TYR A 124 -4.09 4.76 2.94
C TYR A 124 -4.48 5.41 1.62
N LEU A 125 -3.56 5.49 0.66
CA LEU A 125 -3.86 6.02 -0.68
C LEU A 125 -5.03 5.29 -1.35
N ALA A 126 -5.09 3.96 -1.24
CA ALA A 126 -6.17 3.13 -1.77
C ALA A 126 -7.54 3.43 -1.14
N SER A 127 -7.55 3.97 0.07
CA SER A 127 -8.75 4.31 0.84
C SER A 127 -9.27 5.72 0.55
N LEU A 128 -8.47 6.54 -0.12
CA LEU A 128 -8.86 7.90 -0.54
C LEU A 128 -9.61 7.90 -1.87
N GLU A 129 -10.40 8.95 -2.06
CA GLU A 129 -10.99 9.30 -3.35
C GLU A 129 -9.91 9.53 -4.42
N PRO A 130 -10.17 9.19 -5.70
CA PRO A 130 -9.16 9.24 -6.77
C PRO A 130 -8.52 10.63 -6.95
N GLN A 131 -9.29 11.70 -6.75
CA GLN A 131 -8.80 13.07 -6.87
C GLN A 131 -7.79 13.41 -5.76
N ARG A 132 -8.13 13.10 -4.51
CA ARG A 132 -7.26 13.33 -3.36
C ARG A 132 -5.96 12.53 -3.44
N ARG A 133 -6.08 11.25 -3.83
CA ARG A 133 -4.94 10.36 -4.07
C ARG A 133 -3.95 10.99 -5.06
N ARG A 134 -4.44 11.55 -6.17
CA ARG A 134 -3.61 12.23 -7.17
C ARG A 134 -2.96 13.49 -6.62
N GLU A 135 -3.68 14.31 -5.86
CA GLU A 135 -3.12 15.53 -5.26
C GLU A 135 -1.91 15.23 -4.37
N ILE A 136 -1.97 14.16 -3.57
CA ILE A 136 -0.87 13.74 -2.71
C ILE A 136 0.32 13.27 -3.55
N VAL A 137 0.09 12.31 -4.46
CA VAL A 137 1.19 11.68 -5.24
C VAL A 137 1.81 12.64 -6.24
N LEU A 138 1.04 13.57 -6.80
CA LEU A 138 1.50 14.58 -7.76
C LEU A 138 2.01 15.87 -7.08
N SER A 139 2.16 15.88 -5.76
CA SER A 139 2.72 17.03 -5.06
C SER A 139 4.11 17.39 -5.58
N ASP A 140 4.33 18.69 -5.77
CA ASP A 140 5.60 19.31 -6.11
C ASP A 140 6.64 19.23 -4.98
N LYS A 141 6.20 18.87 -3.77
CA LYS A 141 7.07 18.66 -2.59
C LYS A 141 7.91 17.38 -2.67
N VAL A 142 7.64 16.49 -3.63
CA VAL A 142 8.34 15.21 -3.78
C VAL A 142 9.13 15.17 -5.06
N ASN A 143 10.42 14.85 -4.94
CA ASN A 143 11.31 14.70 -6.09
C ASN A 143 11.20 13.30 -6.68
N ALA A 144 10.15 13.07 -7.47
CA ALA A 144 9.90 11.81 -8.16
C ALA A 144 9.72 12.02 -9.66
N THR A 145 10.00 10.99 -10.48
CA THR A 145 9.70 11.02 -11.91
C THR A 145 8.19 10.82 -12.16
N SER A 146 7.70 11.16 -13.35
CA SER A 146 6.32 10.86 -13.74
C SER A 146 6.03 9.35 -13.71
N LEU A 147 7.01 8.52 -14.09
CA LEU A 147 6.92 7.07 -14.05
C LEU A 147 6.76 6.56 -12.60
N THR A 148 7.61 7.05 -11.69
CA THR A 148 7.55 6.69 -10.26
C THR A 148 6.19 7.04 -9.65
N ARG A 149 5.68 8.25 -9.92
CA ARG A 149 4.35 8.68 -9.46
C ARG A 149 3.22 7.82 -10.03
N GLN A 150 3.30 7.49 -11.32
CA GLN A 150 2.32 6.62 -11.98
C GLN A 150 2.33 5.20 -11.36
N GLN A 151 3.51 4.69 -11.01
CA GLN A 151 3.62 3.39 -10.33
C GLN A 151 2.98 3.44 -8.93
N ILE A 152 3.19 4.49 -8.13
CA ILE A 152 2.54 4.62 -6.82
C ILE A 152 1.01 4.62 -6.94
N LEU A 153 0.47 5.38 -7.91
CA LEU A 153 -0.97 5.39 -8.19
C LEU A 153 -1.48 4.00 -8.59
N THR A 154 -0.72 3.33 -9.45
CA THR A 154 -0.99 1.97 -9.90
C THR A 154 -1.05 0.98 -8.72
N GLU A 155 -0.06 1.00 -7.84
CA GLU A 155 -0.02 0.16 -6.65
C GLU A 155 -1.25 0.41 -5.76
N ALA A 156 -1.57 1.68 -5.49
CA ALA A 156 -2.74 2.05 -4.69
C ALA A 156 -4.06 1.59 -5.34
N GLU A 157 -4.20 1.67 -6.67
CA GLU A 157 -5.36 1.16 -7.40
C GLU A 157 -5.50 -0.37 -7.28
N LEU A 158 -4.37 -1.10 -7.35
CA LEU A 158 -4.37 -2.55 -7.17
C LEU A 158 -4.76 -2.95 -5.74
N VAL A 159 -4.32 -2.19 -4.74
CA VAL A 159 -4.75 -2.38 -3.34
C VAL A 159 -6.24 -2.10 -3.19
N GLN A 160 -6.73 -1.00 -3.75
CA GLN A 160 -8.15 -0.64 -3.72
C GLN A 160 -9.01 -1.73 -4.36
N PHE A 161 -8.60 -2.24 -5.53
CA PHE A 161 -9.27 -3.34 -6.21
C PHE A 161 -9.29 -4.60 -5.33
N ALA A 162 -8.17 -4.96 -4.71
CA ALA A 162 -8.09 -6.12 -3.81
C ALA A 162 -9.03 -6.00 -2.59
N ILE A 163 -9.21 -4.79 -2.05
CA ILE A 163 -10.16 -4.51 -0.97
C ILE A 163 -11.61 -4.65 -1.50
N ALA A 164 -11.92 -4.05 -2.65
CA ALA A 164 -13.26 -4.05 -3.23
C ALA A 164 -13.77 -5.47 -3.53
N GLU A 165 -12.92 -6.31 -4.13
CA GLU A 165 -13.22 -7.70 -4.52
C GLU A 165 -13.26 -8.68 -3.34
N SER A 166 -13.08 -8.21 -2.10
CA SER A 166 -13.22 -9.08 -0.93
C SER A 166 -14.70 -9.36 -0.67
N GLU A 167 -15.08 -10.62 -0.88
CA GLU A 167 -16.44 -11.15 -0.64
C GLU A 167 -16.61 -11.60 0.81
N GLU A 168 -17.84 -11.50 1.32
CA GLU A 168 -18.24 -12.17 2.56
C GLU A 168 -18.27 -13.68 2.30
N LEU A 169 -17.68 -14.47 3.20
CA LEU A 169 -17.95 -15.90 3.22
C LEU A 169 -19.43 -16.05 3.55
N SER A 170 -20.26 -16.35 2.54
CA SER A 170 -21.53 -16.99 2.85
C SER A 170 -21.18 -18.35 3.44
N ASP A 171 -21.50 -18.53 4.72
CA ASP A 171 -21.59 -19.83 5.35
C ASP A 171 -22.71 -20.61 4.63
N ASN A 172 -22.40 -21.16 3.46
CA ASN A 172 -23.21 -22.22 2.88
C ASN A 172 -22.80 -23.51 3.59
N GLU A 173 -23.54 -23.81 4.66
CA GLU A 173 -23.67 -25.13 5.28
C GLU A 173 -23.95 -26.24 4.26
#